data_AF-A0A2M9Y4V0-F1
#
_entry.id   AF-A0A2M9Y4V0-F1
#
_cell.length_a   1.000
_cell.length_b   1.000
_cell.length_c   1.000
_cell.angle_alpha   90.00
_cell.angle_beta   90.00
_cell.angle_gamma   90.00
#
_symmetry.space_group_name_H-M   'P 1'
#
loop_
_entity.id
_entity.type
_entity.pdbx_description
1 polymer ?
#
loop_
_entity_poly.entity_id
_entity_poly.type
_entity_poly.pdbx_seq_one_letter_code
_entity_poly.pdbx_strand_id
1 'polypeptide(L)'
;MKIFHLTFVRFFLILFLFSSSVSANSYYEEGYEMEQLNTLFAISLYEKALTQKPSGKLQKAVVSRLFFLYKKHGKLLDALFLGSKFPSLIPSKERSWIWSHLAEIYKPIGVSELSATYVHASKASADKFTELSEHLKSSNSQKLYEFASIILLKRKQYKVILSIYAENPSMAKTPLFIGISEFKIGADSGKEFLKTILGESETERSDQEKSDILYLMGVYYRQTKEYDLSARYFRMSGSFGSKPRADLETTKSLVIQGNTKEMCTTFKFGNSSTDEIETLLHYYCSPSANPSWKPYEPSIRILAEREGNEFLNSLFPGTNQ
;
A
#
# COMPACT_ATOMS: atom_id res chain seq x y z
N MET A 1 43.84 11.86 48.10
CA MET A 1 42.49 12.18 47.54
C MET A 1 42.47 12.55 46.06
N LYS A 2 43.51 13.18 45.48
CA LYS A 2 43.55 13.55 44.04
C LYS A 2 43.74 12.39 43.05
N ILE A 3 44.35 11.28 43.46
CA ILE A 3 44.66 10.14 42.57
C ILE A 3 43.41 9.30 42.28
N PHE A 4 42.48 9.17 43.23
CA PHE A 4 41.24 8.40 43.07
C PHE A 4 40.23 9.05 42.10
N HIS A 5 40.23 10.38 41.99
CA HIS A 5 39.36 11.07 41.03
C HIS A 5 39.81 10.87 39.58
N LEU A 6 41.11 10.73 39.33
CA LEU A 6 41.65 10.59 37.97
C LEU A 6 41.35 9.20 37.37
N THR A 7 41.33 8.16 38.20
CA THR A 7 40.92 6.79 37.81
C THR A 7 39.42 6.68 37.59
N PHE A 8 38.60 7.35 38.42
CA PHE A 8 37.14 7.33 38.27
C PHE A 8 36.67 8.04 36.99
N VAL A 9 37.30 9.17 36.64
CA VAL A 9 37.00 9.91 35.39
C VAL A 9 37.44 9.11 34.16
N ARG A 10 38.57 8.41 34.21
CA ARG A 10 39.00 7.52 33.11
C ARG A 10 38.09 6.30 32.93
N PHE A 11 37.53 5.75 34.02
CA PHE A 11 36.60 4.62 33.95
C PHE A 11 35.26 5.04 33.30
N PHE A 12 34.75 6.23 33.62
CA PHE A 12 33.56 6.79 32.96
C PHE A 12 33.80 7.14 31.49
N LEU A 13 34.98 7.64 31.13
CA LEU A 13 35.34 7.93 29.75
C LEU A 13 35.47 6.66 28.90
N ILE A 14 35.96 5.56 29.48
CA ILE A 14 36.02 4.25 28.81
C ILE A 14 34.60 3.67 28.64
N LEU A 15 33.71 3.79 29.65
CA LEU A 15 32.30 3.41 29.52
C LEU A 15 31.55 4.23 28.45
N PHE A 16 31.85 5.53 28.32
CA PHE A 16 31.26 6.39 27.29
C PHE A 16 31.81 6.10 25.88
N LEU A 17 33.06 5.65 25.77
CA LEU A 17 33.69 5.26 24.51
C LEU A 17 33.25 3.87 24.03
N PHE A 18 32.80 3.00 24.93
CA PHE A 18 32.21 1.69 24.59
C PHE A 18 30.69 1.73 24.30
N SER A 19 30.00 2.85 24.54
CA SER A 19 28.61 3.06 24.07
C SER A 19 28.51 3.50 22.61
N SER A 20 29.64 3.80 21.96
CA SER A 20 29.67 4.39 20.61
C SER A 20 30.13 3.41 19.51
N SER A 21 29.78 2.13 19.60
CA SER A 21 30.00 1.19 18.49
C SER A 21 29.11 -0.05 18.52
N VAL A 22 27.79 0.13 18.39
CA VAL A 22 26.91 -0.73 17.56
C VAL A 22 25.70 0.13 17.16
N SER A 23 25.82 0.97 16.13
CA SER A 23 24.62 1.42 15.40
C SER A 23 24.21 0.27 14.49
N ALA A 24 23.62 -0.77 15.08
CA ALA A 24 22.91 -1.78 14.33
C ALA A 24 21.77 -1.09 13.56
N ASN A 25 21.43 -1.63 12.39
CA ASN A 25 20.38 -1.07 11.54
C ASN A 25 19.04 -1.18 12.29
N SER A 26 18.60 -0.10 12.96
CA SER A 26 17.56 -0.15 14.00
C SER A 26 16.27 -0.81 13.52
N TYR A 27 15.84 -0.54 12.28
CA TYR A 27 14.61 -1.10 11.73
C TYR A 27 14.64 -2.61 11.46
N TYR A 28 15.82 -3.20 11.25
CA TYR A 28 15.91 -4.66 11.10
C TYR A 28 15.69 -5.36 12.45
N GLU A 29 16.32 -4.84 13.50
CA GLU A 29 16.17 -5.37 14.87
C GLU A 29 14.76 -5.12 15.39
N GLU A 30 14.23 -3.90 15.25
CA GLU A 30 12.84 -3.56 15.55
C GLU A 30 11.88 -4.48 14.77
N GLY A 31 12.15 -4.74 13.48
CA GLY A 31 11.37 -5.66 12.66
C GLY A 31 11.40 -7.10 13.17
N TYR A 32 12.56 -7.57 13.65
CA TYR A 32 12.71 -8.90 14.23
C TYR A 32 11.96 -9.05 15.56
N GLU A 33 12.03 -8.05 16.43
CA GLU A 33 11.26 -8.00 17.68
C GLU A 33 9.75 -7.93 17.39
N MET A 34 9.36 -7.09 16.42
CA MET A 34 7.97 -6.98 15.98
C MET A 34 7.46 -8.30 15.39
N GLU A 35 8.29 -9.06 14.68
CA GLU A 35 7.90 -10.36 14.12
C GLU A 35 7.49 -11.36 15.21
N GLN A 36 8.13 -11.30 16.39
CA GLN A 36 7.76 -12.14 17.54
C GLN A 36 6.41 -11.73 18.14
N LEU A 37 6.08 -10.44 18.07
CA LEU A 37 4.83 -9.89 18.60
C LEU A 37 3.67 -10.04 17.60
N ASN A 38 3.88 -9.59 16.37
CA ASN A 38 2.93 -9.62 15.28
C ASN A 38 3.64 -9.56 13.91
N THR A 39 3.53 -10.66 13.16
CA THR A 39 4.23 -10.80 11.87
C THR A 39 3.71 -9.87 10.77
N LEU A 40 2.47 -9.38 10.86
CA LEU A 40 1.90 -8.43 9.90
C LEU A 40 2.53 -7.05 10.08
N PHE A 41 2.62 -6.54 11.31
CA PHE A 41 3.21 -5.23 11.59
C PHE A 41 4.73 -5.18 11.38
N ALA A 42 5.41 -6.32 11.47
CA ALA A 42 6.84 -6.44 11.17
C ALA A 42 7.19 -6.09 9.71
N ILE A 43 6.24 -6.26 8.77
CA ILE A 43 6.46 -6.00 7.34
C ILE A 43 6.93 -4.56 7.10
N SER A 44 6.22 -3.58 7.68
CA SER A 44 6.54 -2.16 7.49
C SER A 44 7.96 -1.79 7.95
N LEU A 45 8.43 -2.39 9.04
CA LEU A 45 9.77 -2.21 9.59
C LEU A 45 10.83 -2.81 8.67
N TYR A 46 10.63 -4.04 8.18
CA TYR A 46 11.56 -4.64 7.22
C TYR A 46 11.56 -3.92 5.86
N GLU A 47 10.43 -3.39 5.41
CA GLU A 47 10.37 -2.52 4.23
C GLU A 47 11.22 -1.26 4.44
N LYS A 48 11.07 -0.58 5.59
CA LYS A 48 11.88 0.60 5.94
C LYS A 48 13.37 0.25 6.04
N ALA A 49 13.72 -0.87 6.68
CA ALA A 49 15.09 -1.39 6.72
C ALA A 49 15.66 -1.60 5.31
N LEU A 50 14.86 -2.10 4.36
CA LEU A 50 15.29 -2.29 2.98
C LEU A 50 15.51 -0.94 2.24
N THR A 51 14.77 0.11 2.58
CA THR A 51 14.99 1.45 2.00
C THR A 51 16.33 2.07 2.41
N GLN A 52 16.90 1.63 3.53
CA GLN A 52 18.25 2.02 3.98
C GLN A 52 19.38 1.35 3.18
N LYS A 53 19.03 0.61 2.11
CA LYS A 53 19.97 -0.07 1.20
C LYS A 53 21.01 -0.93 1.93
N PRO A 54 20.56 -1.89 2.78
CA PRO A 54 21.49 -2.81 3.45
C PRO A 54 22.27 -3.60 2.40
N SER A 55 23.48 -4.05 2.77
CA SER A 55 24.39 -4.80 1.91
C SER A 55 24.77 -6.15 2.52
N GLY A 56 25.35 -7.04 1.70
CA GLY A 56 25.90 -8.33 2.15
C GLY A 56 24.88 -9.22 2.88
N LYS A 57 25.28 -9.75 4.04
CA LYS A 57 24.46 -10.68 4.83
C LYS A 57 23.16 -10.05 5.33
N LEU A 58 23.19 -8.76 5.70
CA LEU A 58 22.02 -8.06 6.20
C LEU A 58 20.97 -7.88 5.11
N GLN A 59 21.39 -7.52 3.88
CA GLN A 59 20.48 -7.46 2.74
C GLN A 59 19.77 -8.79 2.51
N LYS A 60 20.54 -9.89 2.52
CA LYS A 60 20.00 -11.24 2.37
C LYS A 60 18.98 -11.55 3.48
N ALA A 61 19.31 -11.25 4.73
CA ALA A 61 18.42 -11.47 5.86
C ALA A 61 17.10 -10.68 5.75
N VAL A 62 17.17 -9.37 5.48
CA VAL A 62 16.01 -8.50 5.30
C VAL A 62 15.14 -8.99 4.15
N VAL A 63 15.73 -9.25 2.98
CA VAL A 63 15.00 -9.68 1.77
C VAL A 63 14.33 -11.03 1.99
N SER A 64 15.03 -12.01 2.57
CA SER A 64 14.46 -13.33 2.82
C SER A 64 13.32 -13.28 3.85
N ARG A 65 13.47 -12.50 4.93
CA ARG A 65 12.42 -12.32 5.94
C ARG A 65 11.20 -11.61 5.36
N LEU A 66 11.42 -10.50 4.66
CA LEU A 66 10.34 -9.74 4.05
C LEU A 66 9.56 -10.57 3.02
N PHE A 67 10.27 -11.36 2.19
CA PHE A 67 9.63 -12.28 1.24
C PHE A 67 8.77 -13.32 1.94
N PHE A 68 9.28 -13.93 3.01
CA PHE A 68 8.53 -14.90 3.82
C PHE A 68 7.26 -14.28 4.39
N LEU A 69 7.34 -13.06 4.93
CA LEU A 69 6.19 -12.36 5.49
C LEU A 69 5.16 -11.98 4.42
N TYR A 70 5.59 -11.49 3.26
CA TYR A 70 4.67 -11.24 2.14
C TYR A 70 3.90 -12.49 1.72
N LYS A 71 4.60 -13.62 1.64
CA LYS A 71 3.98 -14.92 1.36
C LYS A 71 2.98 -15.32 2.45
N LYS A 72 3.38 -15.21 3.72
CA LYS A 72 2.54 -15.54 4.89
C LYS A 72 1.24 -14.72 4.93
N HIS A 73 1.32 -13.44 4.54
CA HIS A 73 0.22 -12.48 4.60
C HIS A 73 -0.44 -12.20 3.24
N GLY A 74 -0.22 -13.05 2.24
CA GLY A 74 -0.90 -12.95 0.93
C GLY A 74 -0.59 -11.68 0.12
N LYS A 75 0.51 -10.97 0.42
CA LYS A 75 0.92 -9.74 -0.27
C LYS A 75 1.66 -10.07 -1.58
N LEU A 76 0.94 -10.71 -2.52
CA LEU A 76 1.50 -11.30 -3.74
C LEU A 76 2.22 -10.29 -4.63
N LEU A 77 1.68 -9.08 -4.80
CA LEU A 77 2.31 -8.05 -5.61
C LEU A 77 3.60 -7.55 -4.97
N ASP A 78 3.62 -7.33 -3.66
CA ASP A 78 4.83 -6.91 -2.95
C ASP A 78 5.92 -8.00 -3.01
N ALA A 79 5.53 -9.28 -2.88
CA ALA A 79 6.40 -10.43 -3.11
C ALA A 79 6.94 -10.46 -4.55
N LEU A 80 6.11 -10.17 -5.55
CA LEU A 80 6.50 -10.11 -6.96
C LEU A 80 7.57 -9.03 -7.20
N PHE A 81 7.33 -7.81 -6.70
CA PHE A 81 8.28 -6.71 -6.82
C PHE A 81 9.60 -7.02 -6.13
N LEU A 82 9.55 -7.59 -4.92
CA LEU A 82 10.74 -7.97 -4.17
C LEU A 82 11.53 -9.08 -4.88
N GLY A 83 10.84 -10.13 -5.35
CA GLY A 83 11.39 -11.24 -6.13
C GLY A 83 12.06 -10.80 -7.42
N SER A 84 11.51 -9.78 -8.06
CA SER A 84 12.07 -9.22 -9.30
C SER A 84 13.29 -8.35 -9.05
N LYS A 85 13.31 -7.61 -7.93
CA LYS A 85 14.43 -6.74 -7.55
C LYS A 85 15.63 -7.54 -7.01
N PHE A 86 15.39 -8.68 -6.37
CA PHE A 86 16.44 -9.51 -5.77
C PHE A 86 16.37 -10.98 -6.23
N PRO A 87 16.52 -11.25 -7.54
CA PRO A 87 16.32 -12.59 -8.12
C PRO A 87 17.37 -13.61 -7.67
N SER A 88 18.56 -13.16 -7.24
CA SER A 88 19.63 -14.01 -6.70
C SER A 88 19.43 -14.38 -5.22
N LEU A 89 18.65 -13.59 -4.48
CA LEU A 89 18.38 -13.82 -3.05
C LEU A 89 17.09 -14.61 -2.83
N ILE A 90 16.19 -14.63 -3.82
CA ILE A 90 14.90 -15.32 -3.76
C ILE A 90 14.93 -16.50 -4.74
N PRO A 91 14.85 -17.75 -4.24
CA PRO A 91 14.91 -18.95 -5.07
C PRO A 91 13.89 -18.95 -6.21
N SER A 92 14.24 -19.58 -7.33
CA SER A 92 13.35 -19.68 -8.50
C SER A 92 12.01 -20.33 -8.15
N LYS A 93 12.00 -21.41 -7.35
CA LYS A 93 10.77 -22.09 -6.89
C LYS A 93 9.81 -21.14 -6.18
N GLU A 94 10.34 -20.24 -5.34
CA GLU A 94 9.54 -19.24 -4.63
C GLU A 94 9.01 -18.17 -5.57
N ARG A 95 9.80 -17.74 -6.57
CA ARG A 95 9.32 -16.82 -7.61
C ARG A 95 8.25 -17.45 -8.50
N SER A 96 8.37 -18.74 -8.84
CA SER A 96 7.36 -19.48 -9.60
C SER A 96 6.04 -19.61 -8.84
N TRP A 97 6.09 -19.80 -7.51
CA TRP A 97 4.89 -19.89 -6.67
C TRP A 97 4.01 -18.63 -6.77
N ILE A 98 4.62 -17.44 -6.84
CA ILE A 98 3.90 -16.16 -6.98
C ILE A 98 3.09 -16.17 -8.28
N TRP A 99 3.72 -16.55 -9.38
CA TRP A 99 3.08 -16.57 -10.69
C TRP A 99 1.93 -17.56 -10.77
N SER A 100 2.07 -18.75 -10.17
CA SER A 100 0.97 -19.71 -10.09
C SER A 100 -0.25 -19.12 -9.36
N HIS A 101 -0.04 -18.40 -8.25
CA HIS A 101 -1.14 -17.78 -7.51
C HIS A 101 -1.78 -16.61 -8.27
N LEU A 102 -0.97 -15.80 -8.96
CA LEU A 102 -1.50 -14.74 -9.83
C LEU A 102 -2.30 -15.32 -10.99
N ALA A 103 -1.85 -16.39 -11.63
CA ALA A 103 -2.61 -17.04 -12.70
C ALA A 103 -3.96 -17.58 -12.21
N GLU A 104 -4.03 -18.11 -10.99
CA GLU A 104 -5.30 -18.54 -10.38
C GLU A 104 -6.27 -17.37 -10.18
N ILE A 105 -5.79 -16.22 -9.70
CA ILE A 105 -6.61 -15.01 -9.52
C ILE A 105 -7.10 -14.45 -10.87
N TYR A 106 -6.23 -14.48 -11.89
CA TYR A 106 -6.49 -13.86 -13.19
C TYR A 106 -7.04 -14.82 -14.25
N LYS A 107 -7.47 -16.03 -13.87
CA LYS A 107 -8.07 -17.01 -14.81
C LYS A 107 -9.07 -16.35 -15.78
N PRO A 108 -9.00 -16.64 -17.09
CA PRO A 108 -8.18 -17.68 -17.73
C PRO A 108 -6.76 -17.24 -18.13
N ILE A 109 -6.27 -16.06 -17.72
CA ILE A 109 -4.94 -15.58 -18.11
C ILE A 109 -3.85 -16.45 -17.48
N GLY A 110 -2.94 -16.97 -18.32
CA GLY A 110 -1.85 -17.83 -17.91
C GLY A 110 -0.65 -17.09 -17.32
N VAL A 111 0.30 -17.87 -16.78
CA VAL A 111 1.57 -17.35 -16.25
C VAL A 111 2.39 -16.62 -17.33
N SER A 112 2.38 -17.13 -18.56
CA SER A 112 3.15 -16.56 -19.67
C SER A 112 2.73 -15.12 -19.95
N GLU A 113 1.44 -14.89 -20.14
CA GLU A 113 0.88 -13.57 -20.45
C GLU A 113 1.01 -12.60 -19.27
N LEU A 114 0.76 -13.06 -18.04
CA LEU A 114 0.96 -12.22 -16.85
C LEU A 114 2.43 -11.81 -16.68
N SER A 115 3.36 -12.76 -16.81
CA SER A 115 4.78 -12.47 -16.65
C SER A 115 5.31 -11.54 -17.75
N ALA A 116 4.89 -11.73 -19.00
CA ALA A 116 5.20 -10.83 -20.11
C ALA A 116 4.66 -9.42 -19.85
N THR A 117 3.38 -9.31 -19.46
CA THR A 117 2.74 -8.04 -19.11
C THR A 117 3.50 -7.33 -17.99
N TYR A 118 3.90 -8.05 -16.95
CA TYR A 118 4.71 -7.50 -15.87
C TYR A 118 6.08 -7.00 -16.34
N VAL A 119 6.78 -7.75 -17.19
CA VAL A 119 8.08 -7.34 -17.74
C VAL A 119 7.93 -6.01 -18.50
N HIS A 120 6.96 -5.90 -19.41
CA HIS A 120 6.72 -4.66 -20.14
C HIS A 120 6.29 -3.51 -19.21
N ALA A 121 5.34 -3.77 -18.30
CA ALA A 121 4.85 -2.77 -17.35
C ALA A 121 5.93 -2.33 -16.35
N SER A 122 6.91 -3.18 -16.01
CA SER A 122 8.02 -2.86 -15.11
C SER A 122 9.08 -1.95 -15.73
N LYS A 123 9.15 -1.91 -17.07
CA LYS A 123 10.06 -1.06 -17.84
C LYS A 123 9.39 0.21 -18.37
N ALA A 124 8.06 0.20 -18.48
CA ALA A 124 7.32 1.31 -19.02
C ALA A 124 7.54 2.62 -18.24
N SER A 125 7.60 3.72 -18.97
CA SER A 125 7.67 5.10 -18.48
C SER A 125 6.95 6.01 -19.46
N ALA A 126 6.71 7.28 -19.08
CA ALA A 126 5.96 8.23 -19.92
C ALA A 126 6.53 8.34 -21.35
N ASP A 127 7.85 8.27 -21.51
CA ASP A 127 8.52 8.39 -22.81
C ASP A 127 8.75 7.04 -23.50
N LYS A 128 8.54 5.92 -22.80
CA LYS A 128 8.86 4.57 -23.28
C LYS A 128 7.80 3.59 -22.78
N PHE A 129 6.68 3.49 -23.50
CA PHE A 129 5.61 2.53 -23.19
C PHE A 129 5.09 1.76 -24.42
N THR A 130 5.66 1.98 -25.60
CA THR A 130 5.22 1.38 -26.86
C THR A 130 5.18 -0.15 -26.80
N GLU A 131 6.23 -0.79 -26.27
CA GLU A 131 6.25 -2.26 -26.11
C GLU A 131 5.09 -2.78 -25.24
N LEU A 132 4.77 -2.06 -24.16
CA LEU A 132 3.64 -2.41 -23.30
C LEU A 132 2.31 -2.22 -24.06
N SER A 133 2.16 -1.10 -24.77
CA SER A 133 0.96 -0.82 -25.53
C SER A 133 0.71 -1.87 -26.62
N GLU A 134 1.73 -2.20 -27.41
CA GLU A 134 1.65 -3.22 -28.46
C GLU A 134 1.30 -4.60 -27.89
N HIS A 135 1.94 -5.01 -26.79
CA HIS A 135 1.62 -6.26 -26.09
C HIS A 135 0.18 -6.31 -25.58
N LEU A 136 -0.31 -5.20 -25.00
CA LEU A 136 -1.67 -5.12 -24.49
C LEU A 136 -2.72 -5.10 -25.62
N LYS A 137 -2.46 -4.40 -26.73
CA LYS A 137 -3.33 -4.37 -27.91
C LYS A 137 -3.41 -5.73 -28.59
N SER A 138 -2.29 -6.43 -28.74
CA SER A 138 -2.28 -7.77 -29.36
C SER A 138 -3.01 -8.79 -28.50
N SER A 139 -2.87 -8.70 -27.17
CA SER A 139 -3.57 -9.58 -26.24
C SER A 139 -5.07 -9.28 -26.12
N ASN A 140 -5.48 -8.04 -26.40
CA ASN A 140 -6.86 -7.55 -26.37
C ASN A 140 -7.68 -8.03 -25.15
N SER A 141 -7.07 -7.98 -23.97
CA SER A 141 -7.64 -8.53 -22.74
C SER A 141 -7.73 -7.46 -21.66
N GLN A 142 -8.95 -7.15 -21.25
CA GLN A 142 -9.22 -6.21 -20.16
C GLN A 142 -8.48 -6.58 -18.87
N LYS A 143 -8.45 -7.87 -18.50
CA LYS A 143 -7.75 -8.33 -17.29
C LYS A 143 -6.25 -8.03 -17.31
N LEU A 144 -5.64 -8.01 -18.50
CA LEU A 144 -4.24 -7.64 -18.66
C LEU A 144 -4.02 -6.13 -18.57
N TYR A 145 -4.95 -5.32 -19.07
CA TYR A 145 -4.92 -3.86 -18.85
C TYR A 145 -5.05 -3.53 -17.35
N GLU A 146 -5.96 -4.20 -16.64
CA GLU A 146 -6.12 -4.04 -15.19
C GLU A 146 -4.85 -4.47 -14.43
N PHE A 147 -4.30 -5.64 -14.76
CA PHE A 147 -3.05 -6.12 -14.16
C PHE A 147 -1.87 -5.17 -14.40
N ALA A 148 -1.70 -4.69 -15.64
CA ALA A 148 -0.69 -3.69 -15.99
C ALA A 148 -0.92 -2.38 -15.21
N SER A 149 -2.16 -1.92 -15.10
CA SER A 149 -2.51 -0.70 -14.37
C SER A 149 -2.18 -0.80 -12.89
N ILE A 150 -2.43 -1.95 -12.25
CA ILE A 150 -2.05 -2.19 -10.85
C ILE A 150 -0.52 -2.10 -10.66
N ILE A 151 0.25 -2.68 -11.58
CA ILE A 151 1.72 -2.60 -11.57
C ILE A 151 2.20 -1.16 -11.73
N LEU A 152 1.64 -0.44 -12.71
CA LEU A 152 1.97 0.95 -13.01
C LEU A 152 1.60 1.89 -11.86
N LEU A 153 0.45 1.69 -11.20
CA LEU A 153 0.04 2.44 -10.01
C LEU A 153 1.06 2.27 -8.88
N LYS A 154 1.50 1.04 -8.60
CA LYS A 154 2.53 0.78 -7.58
C LYS A 154 3.86 1.44 -7.93
N ARG A 155 4.20 1.52 -9.23
CA ARG A 155 5.38 2.23 -9.76
C ARG A 155 5.17 3.75 -9.94
N LYS A 156 4.00 4.28 -9.57
CA LYS A 156 3.61 5.69 -9.74
C LYS A 156 3.71 6.20 -11.20
N GLN A 157 3.48 5.32 -12.17
CA GLN A 157 3.49 5.62 -13.61
C GLN A 157 2.10 6.01 -14.12
N TYR A 158 1.49 7.04 -13.52
CA TYR A 158 0.10 7.43 -13.79
C TYR A 158 -0.13 7.84 -15.24
N LYS A 159 0.79 8.62 -15.82
CA LYS A 159 0.70 9.05 -17.23
C LYS A 159 0.69 7.88 -18.21
N VAL A 160 1.43 6.81 -17.92
CA VAL A 160 1.44 5.61 -18.78
C VAL A 160 0.07 4.93 -18.79
N ILE A 161 -0.60 4.87 -17.63
CA ILE A 161 -1.96 4.31 -17.53
C ILE A 161 -2.92 5.11 -18.41
N LEU A 162 -2.87 6.44 -18.33
CA LEU A 162 -3.70 7.30 -19.18
C LEU A 162 -3.40 7.08 -20.67
N SER A 163 -2.13 7.00 -21.07
CA SER A 163 -1.75 6.77 -22.47
C SER A 163 -2.25 5.42 -23.01
N ILE A 164 -2.10 4.32 -22.25
CA ILE A 164 -2.54 3.00 -22.74
C ILE A 164 -4.07 2.92 -22.92
N TYR A 165 -4.84 3.60 -22.07
CA TYR A 165 -6.29 3.64 -22.21
C TYR A 165 -6.75 4.66 -23.26
N ALA A 166 -6.02 5.75 -23.47
CA ALA A 166 -6.30 6.68 -24.58
C ALA A 166 -6.13 6.00 -25.94
N GLU A 167 -5.14 5.10 -26.07
CA GLU A 167 -4.92 4.34 -27.31
C GLU A 167 -5.93 3.20 -27.53
N ASN A 168 -6.59 2.71 -26.48
CA ASN A 168 -7.66 1.72 -26.60
C ASN A 168 -8.75 1.92 -25.53
N PRO A 169 -9.65 2.89 -25.72
CA PRO A 169 -10.67 3.24 -24.73
C PRO A 169 -11.63 2.08 -24.39
N SER A 170 -11.85 1.16 -25.33
CA SER A 170 -12.74 0.01 -25.14
C SER A 170 -12.30 -0.94 -24.01
N MET A 171 -11.03 -0.88 -23.61
CA MET A 171 -10.48 -1.68 -22.51
C MET A 171 -10.80 -1.09 -21.13
N ALA A 172 -11.24 0.18 -21.06
CA ALA A 172 -11.62 0.85 -19.83
C ALA A 172 -13.09 0.60 -19.47
N LYS A 173 -13.44 -0.63 -19.09
CA LYS A 173 -14.83 -0.93 -18.67
C LYS A 173 -15.26 -0.25 -17.38
N THR A 174 -14.31 0.22 -16.59
CA THR A 174 -14.59 1.04 -15.41
C THR A 174 -13.69 2.25 -15.39
N PRO A 175 -14.15 3.39 -14.87
CA PRO A 175 -13.37 4.62 -14.83
C PRO A 175 -12.27 4.60 -13.77
N LEU A 176 -12.15 3.52 -12.99
CA LEU A 176 -11.36 3.48 -11.75
C LEU A 176 -9.87 3.77 -11.97
N PHE A 177 -9.21 3.04 -12.87
CA PHE A 177 -7.76 3.17 -13.05
C PHE A 177 -7.37 4.51 -13.69
N ILE A 178 -8.19 4.98 -14.65
CA ILE A 178 -8.02 6.29 -15.27
C ILE A 178 -8.23 7.37 -14.21
N GLY A 179 -9.37 7.35 -13.50
CA GLY A 179 -9.71 8.34 -12.49
C GLY A 179 -8.70 8.41 -11.34
N ILE A 180 -8.26 7.27 -10.79
CA ILE A 180 -7.20 7.25 -9.78
C ILE A 180 -5.92 7.90 -10.33
N SER A 181 -5.56 7.61 -11.58
CA SER A 181 -4.36 8.18 -12.21
C SER A 181 -4.48 9.69 -12.38
N GLU A 182 -5.64 10.19 -12.81
CA GLU A 182 -5.94 11.63 -12.91
C GLU A 182 -5.79 12.32 -11.54
N PHE A 183 -6.42 11.79 -10.49
CA PHE A 183 -6.30 12.33 -9.12
C PHE A 183 -4.87 12.29 -8.57
N LYS A 184 -4.04 11.36 -9.02
CA LYS A 184 -2.63 11.28 -8.63
C LYS A 184 -1.73 12.24 -9.41
N ILE A 185 -2.15 12.68 -10.59
CA ILE A 185 -1.48 13.75 -11.35
C ILE A 185 -1.82 15.11 -10.74
N GLY A 186 -3.07 15.34 -10.38
CA GLY A 186 -3.50 16.56 -9.68
C GLY A 186 -5.00 16.61 -9.43
N ALA A 187 -5.40 17.37 -8.41
CA ALA A 187 -6.81 17.53 -8.03
C ALA A 187 -7.65 18.12 -9.18
N ASP A 188 -7.11 19.09 -9.93
CA ASP A 188 -7.80 19.70 -11.07
C ASP A 188 -8.00 18.70 -12.22
N SER A 189 -7.00 17.86 -12.51
CA SER A 189 -7.08 16.80 -13.53
C SER A 189 -8.19 15.81 -13.18
N GLY A 190 -8.23 15.35 -11.92
CA GLY A 190 -9.28 14.46 -11.43
C GLY A 190 -10.67 15.10 -11.43
N LYS A 191 -10.76 16.41 -11.14
CA LYS A 191 -12.02 17.17 -11.21
C LYS A 191 -12.55 17.27 -12.63
N GLU A 192 -11.71 17.60 -13.60
CA GLU A 192 -12.13 17.65 -15.01
C GLU A 192 -12.53 16.26 -15.52
N PHE A 193 -11.80 15.20 -15.14
CA PHE A 193 -12.19 13.83 -15.43
C PHE A 193 -13.59 13.50 -14.89
N LEU A 194 -13.88 13.83 -13.63
CA LEU A 194 -15.21 13.63 -13.05
C LEU A 194 -16.31 14.39 -13.80
N LYS A 195 -16.06 15.63 -14.24
CA LYS A 195 -17.05 16.38 -15.04
C LYS A 195 -17.36 15.69 -16.35
N THR A 196 -16.33 15.20 -17.06
CA THR A 196 -16.50 14.50 -18.33
C THR A 196 -17.36 13.25 -18.14
N ILE A 197 -17.01 12.38 -17.20
CA ILE A 197 -17.74 11.11 -17.02
C ILE A 197 -19.16 11.31 -16.50
N LEU A 198 -19.43 12.38 -15.73
CA LEU A 198 -20.77 12.71 -15.23
C LEU A 198 -21.63 13.40 -16.30
N GLY A 199 -21.01 14.11 -17.24
CA GLY A 199 -21.68 14.74 -18.38
C GLY A 199 -22.15 13.75 -19.45
N GLU A 200 -21.56 12.56 -19.51
CA GLU A 200 -22.04 11.43 -20.30
C GLU A 200 -23.38 10.94 -19.72
N SER A 201 -24.50 11.45 -20.23
CA SER A 201 -25.83 11.31 -19.64
C SER A 201 -26.69 10.19 -20.23
N GLU A 202 -26.22 9.47 -21.25
CA GLU A 202 -27.11 8.62 -22.07
C GLU A 202 -26.87 7.10 -21.99
N THR A 203 -25.85 6.60 -21.28
CA THR A 203 -25.59 5.16 -21.16
C THR A 203 -26.00 4.61 -19.80
N GLU A 204 -26.71 3.48 -19.81
CA GLU A 204 -27.00 2.71 -18.61
C GLU A 204 -25.68 2.18 -18.03
N ARG A 205 -25.23 2.79 -16.93
CA ARG A 205 -24.01 2.39 -16.23
C ARG A 205 -24.21 1.09 -15.46
N SER A 206 -23.24 0.19 -15.54
CA SER A 206 -23.19 -0.99 -14.67
C SER A 206 -23.02 -0.60 -13.20
N ASP A 207 -23.37 -1.51 -12.28
CA ASP A 207 -23.19 -1.26 -10.85
C ASP A 207 -21.71 -1.08 -10.48
N GLN A 208 -20.79 -1.76 -11.16
CA GLN A 208 -19.36 -1.56 -10.96
C GLN A 208 -18.92 -0.16 -11.37
N GLU A 209 -19.40 0.37 -12.50
CA GLU A 209 -19.12 1.74 -12.93
C GLU A 209 -19.71 2.76 -11.95
N LYS A 210 -20.96 2.57 -11.50
CA LYS A 210 -21.57 3.43 -10.47
C LYS A 210 -20.74 3.44 -9.19
N SER A 211 -20.33 2.26 -8.71
CA SER A 211 -19.44 2.10 -7.56
C SER A 211 -18.14 2.89 -7.76
N ASP A 212 -17.47 2.72 -8.90
CA ASP A 212 -16.18 3.36 -9.15
C ASP A 212 -16.30 4.89 -9.31
N ILE A 213 -17.36 5.41 -9.94
CA ILE A 213 -17.63 6.85 -10.02
C ILE A 213 -17.84 7.43 -8.62
N LEU A 214 -18.70 6.81 -7.81
CA LEU A 214 -18.97 7.26 -6.44
C LEU A 214 -17.70 7.21 -5.57
N TYR A 215 -16.88 6.18 -5.75
CA TYR A 215 -15.58 6.07 -5.10
C TYR A 215 -14.67 7.25 -5.48
N LEU A 216 -14.57 7.58 -6.78
CA LEU A 216 -13.77 8.70 -7.27
C LEU A 216 -14.30 10.06 -6.78
N MET A 217 -15.62 10.22 -6.65
CA MET A 217 -16.21 11.40 -5.99
C MET A 217 -15.79 11.48 -4.52
N GLY A 218 -15.77 10.36 -3.80
CA GLY A 218 -15.23 10.30 -2.44
C GLY A 218 -13.78 10.76 -2.36
N VAL A 219 -12.94 10.30 -3.31
CA VAL A 219 -11.54 10.73 -3.42
C VAL A 219 -11.43 12.24 -3.64
N TYR A 220 -12.22 12.81 -4.56
CA TYR A 220 -12.26 14.25 -4.82
C TYR A 220 -12.59 15.04 -3.56
N TYR A 221 -13.69 14.71 -2.88
CA TYR A 221 -14.12 15.44 -1.68
C TYR A 221 -13.14 15.29 -0.53
N ARG A 222 -12.42 14.17 -0.43
CA ARG A 222 -11.34 14.06 0.56
C ARG A 222 -10.18 15.01 0.24
N GLN A 223 -9.79 15.13 -1.03
CA GLN A 223 -8.74 16.06 -1.44
C GLN A 223 -9.12 17.53 -1.23
N THR A 224 -10.41 17.88 -1.37
CA THR A 224 -10.94 19.21 -1.06
C THR A 224 -11.25 19.44 0.42
N LYS A 225 -10.97 18.45 1.28
CA LYS A 225 -11.22 18.46 2.73
C LYS A 225 -12.71 18.54 3.12
N GLU A 226 -13.60 18.18 2.22
CA GLU A 226 -15.04 18.03 2.45
C GLU A 226 -15.32 16.61 2.94
N TYR A 227 -14.80 16.28 4.12
CA TYR A 227 -14.76 14.89 4.61
C TYR A 227 -16.15 14.25 4.83
N ASP A 228 -17.20 15.05 5.10
CA ASP A 228 -18.58 14.56 5.23
C ASP A 228 -19.09 13.99 3.90
N LEU A 229 -18.89 14.76 2.82
CA LEU A 229 -19.24 14.34 1.47
C LEU A 229 -18.36 13.16 1.05
N SER A 230 -17.07 13.21 1.34
CA SER A 230 -16.15 12.09 1.13
C SER A 230 -16.67 10.79 1.76
N ALA A 231 -16.97 10.81 3.06
CA ALA A 231 -17.51 9.66 3.78
C ALA A 231 -18.82 9.16 3.17
N ARG A 232 -19.73 10.07 2.81
CA ARG A 232 -21.00 9.73 2.18
C ARG A 232 -20.81 9.04 0.82
N TYR A 233 -19.97 9.60 -0.05
CA TYR A 233 -19.74 9.05 -1.40
C TYR A 233 -19.00 7.71 -1.35
N PHE A 234 -18.03 7.54 -0.45
CA PHE A 234 -17.43 6.22 -0.21
C PHE A 234 -18.48 5.22 0.27
N ARG A 235 -19.32 5.57 1.25
CA ARG A 235 -20.38 4.69 1.74
C ARG A 235 -21.35 4.28 0.63
N MET A 236 -21.77 5.24 -0.21
CA MET A 236 -22.64 4.98 -1.36
C MET A 236 -21.99 4.07 -2.41
N SER A 237 -20.68 4.20 -2.66
CA SER A 237 -19.96 3.31 -3.58
C SER A 237 -20.09 1.84 -3.18
N GLY A 238 -20.00 1.57 -1.87
CA GLY A 238 -20.13 0.24 -1.28
C GLY A 238 -21.49 -0.43 -1.45
N SER A 239 -22.55 0.36 -1.71
CA SER A 239 -23.89 -0.16 -2.00
C SER A 239 -24.00 -0.75 -3.41
N PHE A 240 -23.11 -0.37 -4.32
CA PHE A 240 -23.08 -0.90 -5.69
C PHE A 240 -21.98 -1.95 -5.90
N GLY A 241 -20.82 -1.80 -5.24
CA GLY A 241 -19.69 -2.71 -5.41
C GLY A 241 -18.57 -2.49 -4.41
N SER A 242 -17.65 -3.46 -4.33
CA SER A 242 -16.42 -3.36 -3.51
C SER A 242 -16.64 -2.86 -2.07
N LYS A 243 -17.66 -3.37 -1.38
CA LYS A 243 -18.02 -2.96 -0.01
C LYS A 243 -16.84 -2.86 0.98
N PRO A 244 -15.87 -3.81 1.03
CA PRO A 244 -14.73 -3.70 1.94
C PRO A 244 -13.90 -2.42 1.72
N ARG A 245 -13.63 -2.08 0.45
CA ARG A 245 -12.92 -0.84 0.07
C ARG A 245 -13.72 0.40 0.49
N ALA A 246 -15.02 0.40 0.22
CA ALA A 246 -15.91 1.49 0.56
C ALA A 246 -15.99 1.72 2.08
N ASP A 247 -16.11 0.65 2.86
CA ASP A 247 -16.16 0.72 4.31
C ASP A 247 -14.83 1.30 4.85
N LEU A 248 -13.68 0.79 4.40
CA LEU A 248 -12.36 1.30 4.79
C LEU A 248 -12.15 2.78 4.45
N GLU A 249 -12.52 3.22 3.24
CA GLU A 249 -12.35 4.63 2.85
C GLU A 249 -13.38 5.55 3.52
N THR A 250 -14.57 5.04 3.86
CA THR A 250 -15.52 5.79 4.69
C THR A 250 -14.95 6.04 6.07
N THR A 251 -14.37 5.03 6.71
CA THR A 251 -13.82 5.17 8.07
C THR A 251 -12.62 6.08 8.12
N LYS A 252 -11.74 6.04 7.13
CA LYS A 252 -10.65 7.02 7.02
C LYS A 252 -11.17 8.46 7.06
N SER A 253 -12.24 8.75 6.34
CA SER A 253 -12.84 10.09 6.32
C SER A 253 -13.47 10.46 7.66
N LEU A 254 -14.22 9.55 8.29
CA LEU A 254 -14.82 9.78 9.62
C LEU A 254 -13.76 10.03 10.70
N VAL A 255 -12.65 9.30 10.67
CA VAL A 255 -11.55 9.46 11.64
C VAL A 255 -10.90 10.83 11.50
N ILE A 256 -10.64 11.29 10.28
CA ILE A 256 -10.04 12.61 10.03
C ILE A 256 -10.95 13.73 10.57
N GLN A 257 -12.27 13.53 10.57
CA GLN A 257 -13.23 14.48 11.15
C GLN A 257 -13.34 14.39 12.68
N GLY A 258 -12.74 13.40 13.33
CA GLY A 258 -12.92 13.13 14.76
C GLY A 258 -14.17 12.29 15.10
N ASN A 259 -14.87 11.75 14.11
CA ASN A 259 -16.07 10.92 14.27
C ASN A 259 -15.75 9.44 14.56
N THR A 260 -14.80 9.18 15.45
CA THR A 260 -14.32 7.81 15.77
C THR A 260 -15.38 6.95 16.46
N LYS A 261 -16.30 7.56 17.22
CA LYS A 261 -17.44 6.87 17.83
C LYS A 261 -18.40 6.33 16.77
N GLU A 262 -18.80 7.16 15.81
CA GLU A 262 -19.63 6.72 14.69
C GLU A 262 -18.96 5.56 13.97
N MET A 263 -17.67 5.74 13.61
CA MET A 263 -16.87 4.70 12.96
C MET A 263 -16.99 3.35 13.69
N CYS A 264 -16.70 3.29 14.99
CA CYS A 264 -16.73 2.02 15.74
C CYS A 264 -18.14 1.45 15.94
N THR A 265 -19.18 2.29 15.91
CA THR A 265 -20.57 1.80 15.99
C THR A 265 -21.10 1.29 14.65
N THR A 266 -20.69 1.91 13.54
CA THR A 266 -21.20 1.61 12.20
C THR A 266 -20.42 0.48 11.52
N PHE A 267 -19.10 0.46 11.68
CA PHE A 267 -18.22 -0.46 10.95
C PHE A 267 -17.61 -1.49 11.89
N LYS A 268 -17.61 -2.75 11.45
CA LYS A 268 -17.01 -3.86 12.19
C LYS A 268 -15.81 -4.39 11.41
N PHE A 269 -14.62 -4.13 11.92
CA PHE A 269 -13.38 -4.66 11.38
C PHE A 269 -13.02 -5.96 12.11
N GLY A 270 -12.60 -6.96 11.34
CA GLY A 270 -12.02 -8.19 11.88
C GLY A 270 -10.52 -8.05 12.10
N ASN A 271 -9.93 -8.99 12.85
CA ASN A 271 -8.48 -9.14 12.88
C ASN A 271 -8.01 -9.70 11.52
N SER A 272 -7.52 -8.81 10.66
CA SER A 272 -7.15 -9.13 9.28
C SER A 272 -5.77 -9.76 9.24
N SER A 273 -5.65 -10.90 8.57
CA SER A 273 -4.35 -11.54 8.38
C SER A 273 -3.54 -10.92 7.25
N THR A 274 -4.08 -9.94 6.51
CA THR A 274 -3.46 -9.41 5.29
C THR A 274 -3.40 -7.88 5.25
N ASP A 275 -4.22 -7.18 6.04
CA ASP A 275 -4.36 -5.72 6.05
C ASP A 275 -4.03 -5.13 7.42
N GLU A 276 -2.96 -4.34 7.46
CA GLU A 276 -2.49 -3.63 8.66
C GLU A 276 -3.53 -2.63 9.18
N ILE A 277 -4.23 -1.92 8.27
CA ILE A 277 -5.16 -0.86 8.63
C ILE A 277 -6.44 -1.44 9.21
N GLU A 278 -7.00 -2.49 8.61
CA GLU A 278 -8.18 -3.17 9.17
C GLU A 278 -7.89 -3.71 10.58
N THR A 279 -6.70 -4.30 10.78
CA THR A 279 -6.28 -4.81 12.10
C THR A 279 -6.12 -3.69 13.13
N LEU A 280 -5.55 -2.54 12.74
CA LEU A 280 -5.48 -1.37 13.63
C LEU A 280 -6.86 -0.83 13.99
N LEU A 281 -7.78 -0.75 13.02
CA LEU A 281 -9.16 -0.34 13.26
C LEU A 281 -9.90 -1.32 14.16
N HIS A 282 -9.68 -2.63 13.99
CA HIS A 282 -10.21 -3.67 14.87
C HIS A 282 -9.73 -3.46 16.32
N TYR A 283 -8.44 -3.22 16.54
CA TYR A 283 -7.90 -2.95 17.89
C TYR A 283 -8.44 -1.65 18.48
N TYR A 284 -8.58 -0.60 17.67
CA TYR A 284 -9.09 0.68 18.12
C TYR A 284 -10.56 0.59 18.58
N CYS A 285 -11.39 -0.15 17.85
CA CYS A 285 -12.83 -0.25 18.14
C CYS A 285 -13.22 -1.39 19.10
N SER A 286 -12.28 -2.22 19.54
CA SER A 286 -12.60 -3.38 20.40
C SER A 286 -12.88 -2.96 21.84
N PRO A 287 -13.99 -3.43 22.46
CA PRO A 287 -14.41 -3.04 23.81
C PRO A 287 -13.56 -3.64 24.95
N SER A 288 -12.67 -4.61 24.65
CA SER A 288 -11.68 -5.10 25.60
C SER A 288 -10.57 -4.06 25.75
N ALA A 289 -10.58 -3.31 26.85
CA ALA A 289 -9.61 -2.27 27.18
C ALA A 289 -8.16 -2.70 26.89
N ASN A 290 -7.53 -2.06 25.90
CA ASN A 290 -6.10 -2.07 25.58
C ASN A 290 -5.42 -3.44 25.34
N PRO A 291 -5.45 -4.00 24.12
CA PRO A 291 -4.17 -4.19 23.47
C PRO A 291 -3.63 -2.78 23.22
N SER A 292 -2.81 -2.27 24.14
CA SER A 292 -2.08 -1.02 23.94
C SER A 292 -1.55 -1.07 22.51
N TRP A 293 -1.90 -0.12 21.64
CA TRP A 293 -1.35 -0.07 20.29
C TRP A 293 0.13 0.32 20.32
N LYS A 294 0.62 0.81 21.47
CA LYS A 294 1.99 1.27 21.69
C LYS A 294 3.09 0.27 21.29
N PRO A 295 2.97 -1.05 21.53
CA PRO A 295 3.93 -2.02 21.02
C PRO A 295 4.04 -1.96 19.49
N TYR A 296 2.97 -1.60 18.77
CA TYR A 296 2.96 -1.47 17.31
C TYR A 296 3.34 -0.07 16.81
N GLU A 297 3.62 0.88 17.70
CA GLU A 297 3.90 2.28 17.37
C GLU A 297 5.00 2.47 16.30
N PRO A 298 6.14 1.74 16.34
CA PRO A 298 7.16 1.86 15.29
C PRO A 298 6.62 1.53 13.89
N SER A 299 5.78 0.49 13.79
CA SER A 299 5.11 0.10 12.55
C SER A 299 4.05 1.11 12.13
N ILE A 300 3.24 1.60 13.07
CA ILE A 300 2.18 2.60 12.81
C ILE A 300 2.80 3.87 12.23
N ARG A 301 3.94 4.34 12.76
CA ARG A 301 4.64 5.52 12.24
C ARG A 301 5.02 5.36 10.76
N ILE A 302 5.58 4.20 10.38
CA ILE A 302 5.94 3.92 8.98
C ILE A 302 4.71 3.80 8.08
N LEU A 303 3.62 3.21 8.59
CA LEU A 303 2.35 3.11 7.87
C LEU A 303 1.71 4.50 7.68
N ALA A 304 1.79 5.39 8.68
CA ALA A 304 1.28 6.75 8.60
C ALA A 304 1.99 7.52 7.48
N GLU A 305 3.31 7.44 7.38
CA GLU A 305 4.09 8.06 6.29
C GLU A 305 3.60 7.61 4.91
N ARG A 306 3.26 6.33 4.77
CA ARG A 306 2.76 5.73 3.52
C ARG A 306 1.36 6.22 3.14
N GLU A 307 0.49 6.37 4.13
CA GLU A 307 -0.90 6.81 3.95
C GLU A 307 -1.05 8.35 3.90
N GLY A 308 0.04 9.11 3.98
CA GLY A 308 0.01 10.57 3.91
C GLY A 308 -0.21 11.29 5.25
N ASN A 309 0.04 10.60 6.37
CA ASN A 309 0.12 11.14 7.73
C ASN A 309 -1.16 11.75 8.34
N GLU A 310 -2.29 11.75 7.65
CA GLU A 310 -3.51 12.40 8.17
C GLU A 310 -4.35 11.43 9.01
N PHE A 311 -4.73 10.30 8.41
CA PHE A 311 -5.63 9.32 9.03
C PHE A 311 -5.03 8.64 10.27
N LEU A 312 -3.87 7.99 10.16
CA LEU A 312 -3.29 7.22 11.27
C LEU A 312 -2.82 8.12 12.42
N ASN A 313 -2.35 9.34 12.14
CA ASN A 313 -1.97 10.28 13.20
C ASN A 313 -3.18 10.85 13.93
N SER A 314 -4.33 10.98 13.25
CA SER A 314 -5.59 11.33 13.90
C SER A 314 -6.11 10.20 14.78
N LEU A 315 -5.93 8.94 14.35
CA LEU A 315 -6.38 7.76 15.08
C LEU A 315 -5.49 7.43 16.29
N PHE A 316 -4.17 7.57 16.13
CA PHE A 316 -3.15 7.25 17.13
C PHE A 316 -2.23 8.46 17.37
N PRO A 317 -2.66 9.47 18.14
CA PRO A 317 -1.85 10.66 18.39
C PRO A 317 -0.60 10.31 19.21
N GLY A 318 0.56 10.86 18.81
CA GLY A 318 1.84 10.69 19.50
C GLY A 318 2.93 9.97 18.70
N THR A 319 2.57 9.31 17.60
CA THR A 319 3.47 8.55 16.70
C THR A 319 4.52 9.38 15.94
N ASN A 320 4.48 10.72 16.03
CA ASN A 320 5.35 11.65 15.31
C ASN A 320 6.52 12.21 16.15
N GLN A 321 6.70 11.75 17.39
CA GLN A 321 7.79 12.19 18.27
C GLN A 321 9.06 11.36 18.10
#